data_AF-A0A101XNT4-F1
#
_entry.id   AF-A0A101XNT4-F1
#
_cell.length_a   1.000
_cell.length_b   1.000
_cell.length_c   1.000
_cell.angle_alpha   90.00
_cell.angle_beta   90.00
_cell.angle_gamma   90.00
#
_symmetry.space_group_name_H-M   'P 1'
#
loop_
_entity.id
_entity.type
_entity.pdbx_description
1 polymer ?
#
loop_
_entity_poly.entity_id
_entity_poly.type
_entity_poly.pdbx_seq_one_letter_code
_entity_poly.pdbx_strand_id
1 'polypeptide(L)'
;MPYSLWRSVLTNGLLLLIAALLTNLASSFFAQLPMSIWYHHLLRYGIAILFSLIGFRLVRRIGPHDVFRVQHGQSHGETARAIEQRPLLVAARILRFVGYIVVLLIALNTFNINVQSLLVGGALTGVILGIAAQSTLSNLFAGLLLLTLRPFTVGQKISFRSSFFSSVEYTGVVIDMNWYYTVIKDQGREVKLPNAAVIVSAVVVHHSQEDQKFTFAVPLTLTLDSLTETLKRVSGRELPTRITDLSSSGYHVEVTCPADVRPDLLRCALLEATSALGQES
;
A
#
# COMPACT_ATOMS: atom_id res chain seq x y z
N MET A 1 15.04 13.02 -5.04
CA MET A 1 16.35 12.33 -5.08
C MET A 1 16.38 10.88 -5.66
N PRO A 2 15.29 10.16 -6.01
CA PRO A 2 15.44 8.74 -6.41
C PRO A 2 16.02 8.52 -7.83
N TYR A 3 15.95 9.50 -8.73
CA TYR A 3 16.28 9.32 -10.15
C TYR A 3 17.75 8.96 -10.42
N SER A 4 18.70 9.50 -9.64
CA SER A 4 20.13 9.26 -9.83
C SER A 4 20.53 7.84 -9.46
N LEU A 5 19.95 7.29 -8.38
CA LEU A 5 20.10 5.90 -7.99
C LEU A 5 19.57 4.96 -9.07
N TRP A 6 18.31 5.13 -9.50
CA TRP A 6 17.72 4.31 -10.55
C TRP A 6 18.48 4.38 -11.88
N ARG A 7 18.91 5.58 -12.30
CA ARG A 7 19.78 5.74 -13.48
C ARG A 7 21.09 4.98 -13.30
N SER A 8 21.75 5.09 -12.14
CA SER A 8 22.99 4.36 -11.88
C SER A 8 22.80 2.85 -11.91
N VAL A 9 21.70 2.32 -11.34
CA VAL A 9 21.36 0.90 -11.35
C VAL A 9 21.11 0.40 -12.76
N LEU A 10 20.30 1.11 -13.54
CA LEU A 10 19.99 0.74 -14.92
C LEU A 10 21.23 0.82 -15.82
N THR A 11 22.01 1.89 -15.74
CA THR A 11 23.25 2.03 -16.54
C THR A 11 24.30 1.00 -16.14
N ASN A 12 24.51 0.76 -14.84
CA ASN A 12 25.48 -0.23 -14.36
C ASN A 12 25.01 -1.67 -14.66
N GLY A 13 23.71 -1.98 -14.53
CA GLY A 13 23.15 -3.28 -14.90
C GLY A 13 23.25 -3.54 -16.40
N LEU A 14 22.93 -2.55 -17.24
CA LEU A 14 23.10 -2.65 -18.69
C LEU A 14 24.57 -2.83 -19.07
N LEU A 15 25.49 -2.10 -18.44
CA LEU A 15 26.93 -2.26 -18.66
C LEU A 15 27.44 -3.65 -18.19
N LEU A 16 26.92 -4.21 -17.10
CA LEU A 16 27.21 -5.60 -16.71
C LEU A 16 26.74 -6.61 -17.77
N LEU A 17 25.51 -6.44 -18.28
CA LEU A 17 24.94 -7.30 -19.32
C LEU A 17 25.73 -7.22 -20.63
N ILE A 18 26.06 -6.00 -21.08
CA ILE A 18 26.90 -5.79 -22.27
C ILE A 18 28.29 -6.40 -22.06
N ALA A 19 28.92 -6.17 -20.90
CA ALA A 19 30.24 -6.76 -20.61
C ALA A 19 30.20 -8.30 -20.54
N ALA A 20 29.12 -8.89 -20.03
CA ALA A 20 28.94 -10.35 -19.97
C ALA A 20 28.70 -10.93 -21.37
N LEU A 21 27.88 -10.27 -22.19
CA LEU A 21 27.63 -10.64 -23.59
C LEU A 21 28.92 -10.55 -24.41
N LEU A 22 29.67 -9.45 -24.30
CA LEU A 22 30.95 -9.27 -24.96
C LEU A 22 31.98 -10.29 -24.50
N THR A 23 32.01 -10.63 -23.21
CA THR A 23 32.89 -11.68 -22.66
C THR A 23 32.55 -13.05 -23.26
N ASN A 24 31.26 -13.38 -23.34
CA ASN A 24 30.80 -14.63 -23.94
C ASN A 24 31.12 -14.70 -25.44
N LEU A 25 30.77 -13.66 -26.20
CA LEU A 25 31.00 -13.55 -27.64
C LEU A 25 32.50 -13.54 -27.99
N ALA A 26 33.32 -12.83 -27.23
CA ALA A 26 34.77 -12.90 -27.38
C ALA A 26 35.27 -14.32 -27.09
N SER A 27 34.83 -14.96 -26.00
CA SER A 27 35.28 -16.31 -25.66
C SER A 27 34.92 -17.36 -26.72
N SER A 28 33.76 -17.24 -27.38
CA SER A 28 33.33 -18.15 -28.44
C SER A 28 34.00 -17.87 -29.78
N PHE A 29 34.29 -16.60 -30.10
CA PHE A 29 35.10 -16.22 -31.26
C PHE A 29 36.55 -16.68 -31.11
N PHE A 30 37.20 -16.39 -29.98
CA PHE A 30 38.57 -16.82 -29.71
C PHE A 30 38.72 -18.36 -29.67
N ALA A 31 37.67 -19.11 -29.37
CA ALA A 31 37.67 -20.58 -29.42
C ALA A 31 37.71 -21.16 -30.86
N GLN A 32 37.37 -20.37 -31.89
CA GLN A 32 37.35 -20.82 -33.29
C GLN A 32 38.66 -20.53 -34.05
N LEU A 33 39.54 -19.71 -33.49
CA LEU A 33 40.83 -19.41 -34.12
C LEU A 33 41.79 -20.61 -34.01
N PRO A 34 42.58 -20.93 -35.04
CA PRO A 34 43.54 -22.04 -35.01
C PRO A 34 44.81 -21.70 -34.22
N MET A 35 44.66 -21.45 -32.92
CA MET A 35 45.74 -21.13 -31.99
C MET A 35 46.12 -22.37 -31.15
N SER A 36 47.26 -22.33 -30.46
CA SER A 36 47.59 -23.41 -29.54
C SER A 36 46.67 -23.38 -28.31
N ILE A 37 46.38 -24.57 -27.76
CA ILE A 37 45.49 -24.78 -26.60
C ILE A 37 45.81 -23.83 -25.44
N TRP A 38 47.09 -23.56 -25.19
CA TRP A 38 47.56 -22.64 -24.16
C TRP A 38 47.08 -21.19 -24.35
N TYR A 39 47.01 -20.67 -25.58
CA TYR A 39 46.51 -19.32 -25.84
C TYR A 39 45.00 -19.20 -25.57
N HIS A 40 44.21 -20.22 -25.90
CA HIS A 40 42.77 -20.22 -25.62
C HIS A 40 42.48 -20.15 -24.11
N HIS A 41 43.21 -20.93 -23.31
CA HIS A 41 43.11 -20.85 -21.85
C HIS A 41 43.56 -19.49 -21.30
N LEU A 42 44.73 -19.01 -21.73
CA LEU A 42 45.28 -17.73 -21.27
C LEU A 42 44.33 -16.55 -21.57
N LEU A 43 43.82 -16.45 -22.79
CA LEU A 43 42.87 -15.42 -23.20
C LEU A 43 41.55 -15.53 -22.43
N ARG A 44 40.99 -16.73 -22.30
CA ARG A 44 39.70 -16.93 -21.61
C ARG A 44 39.78 -16.55 -20.14
N TYR A 45 40.84 -16.94 -19.43
CA TYR A 45 41.04 -16.53 -18.04
C TYR A 45 41.36 -15.03 -17.91
N GLY A 46 42.12 -14.45 -18.84
CA GLY A 46 42.39 -13.00 -18.87
C GLY A 46 41.10 -12.16 -19.01
N ILE A 47 40.23 -12.52 -19.94
CA ILE A 47 38.93 -11.86 -20.13
C ILE A 47 38.03 -12.08 -18.90
N ALA A 48 38.02 -13.27 -18.30
CA ALA A 48 37.25 -13.55 -17.07
C ALA A 48 37.65 -12.65 -15.89
N ILE A 49 38.96 -12.48 -15.68
CA ILE A 49 39.52 -11.62 -14.62
C ILE A 49 39.16 -10.16 -14.90
N LEU A 50 39.30 -9.70 -16.15
CA LEU A 50 38.95 -8.35 -16.56
C LEU A 50 37.44 -8.06 -16.38
N PHE A 51 36.58 -8.99 -16.77
CA PHE A 51 35.13 -8.92 -16.51
C PHE A 51 34.84 -8.85 -15.00
N SER A 52 35.47 -9.70 -14.20
CA SER A 52 35.29 -9.73 -12.73
C SER A 52 35.72 -8.41 -12.08
N LEU A 53 36.84 -7.83 -12.52
CA LEU A 53 37.34 -6.54 -12.02
C LEU A 53 36.44 -5.36 -12.44
N ILE A 54 35.95 -5.36 -13.67
CA ILE A 54 34.97 -4.37 -14.15
C ILE A 54 33.67 -4.51 -13.36
N GLY A 55 33.12 -5.72 -13.25
CA GLY A 55 31.88 -5.99 -12.55
C GLY A 55 31.95 -5.62 -11.07
N PHE A 56 33.05 -5.97 -10.40
CA PHE A 56 33.30 -5.58 -9.01
C PHE A 56 33.38 -4.06 -8.82
N ARG A 57 34.07 -3.33 -9.72
CA ARG A 57 34.06 -1.85 -9.70
C ARG A 57 32.67 -1.27 -9.97
N LEU A 58 31.89 -1.92 -10.82
CA LEU A 58 30.58 -1.44 -11.25
C LEU A 58 29.48 -1.68 -10.19
N VAL A 59 29.60 -2.76 -9.40
CA VAL A 59 28.80 -3.03 -8.19
C VAL A 59 29.31 -2.25 -6.95
N ARG A 60 30.55 -1.72 -6.99
CA ARG A 60 31.03 -0.68 -6.06
C ARG A 60 30.54 0.73 -6.43
N ARG A 61 30.32 1.03 -7.72
CA ARG A 61 29.27 2.00 -8.13
C ARG A 61 27.90 1.39 -7.83
N ILE A 62 26.81 2.16 -7.82
CA ILE A 62 25.64 1.87 -6.93
C ILE A 62 26.02 1.98 -5.42
N GLY A 63 27.31 2.06 -5.06
CA GLY A 63 27.82 2.52 -3.77
C GLY A 63 27.23 3.85 -3.34
N PRO A 64 27.01 4.10 -2.03
CA PRO A 64 26.40 5.32 -1.55
C PRO A 64 27.51 6.35 -1.32
N HIS A 65 28.31 6.62 -2.36
CA HIS A 65 29.38 7.63 -2.31
C HIS A 65 28.82 9.03 -1.99
N ASP A 66 27.53 9.25 -2.26
CA ASP A 66 26.83 10.49 -1.95
C ASP A 66 26.11 10.48 -0.59
N VAL A 67 25.76 9.32 -0.02
CA VAL A 67 24.95 9.25 1.22
C VAL A 67 25.81 9.40 2.47
N PHE A 68 27.08 8.98 2.43
CA PHE A 68 27.99 9.16 3.57
C PHE A 68 28.53 10.60 3.71
N ARG A 69 28.19 11.50 2.79
CA ARG A 69 28.61 12.91 2.83
C ARG A 69 27.70 13.83 3.65
N VAL A 70 26.58 13.32 4.17
CA VAL A 70 25.56 14.12 4.89
C VAL A 70 25.73 14.05 6.42
N GLN A 71 26.56 13.16 6.96
CA GLN A 71 26.59 12.88 8.41
C GLN A 71 27.69 13.62 9.21
N HIS A 72 28.44 14.54 8.60
CA HIS A 72 29.35 15.47 9.28
C HIS A 72 29.08 16.91 8.83
N GLY A 73 27.90 17.42 9.20
CA GLY A 73 27.41 18.76 8.87
C GLY A 73 26.39 19.27 9.89
N GLN A 74 26.91 19.71 11.05
CA GLN A 74 26.31 20.60 12.06
C GLN A 74 24.77 20.68 12.24
N SER A 75 24.37 20.37 13.48
CA SER A 75 23.49 21.18 14.34
C SER A 75 21.95 21.21 14.12
N HIS A 76 21.24 20.80 15.18
CA HIS A 76 19.92 21.28 15.62
C HIS A 76 18.82 21.48 14.56
N GLY A 77 18.05 20.41 14.27
CA GLY A 77 16.74 20.54 13.60
C GLY A 77 16.18 19.28 12.93
N GLU A 78 16.99 18.23 12.73
CA GLU A 78 16.71 17.21 11.70
C GLU A 78 16.16 15.84 12.17
N THR A 79 15.36 15.77 13.24
CA THR A 79 14.74 14.49 13.67
C THR A 79 13.79 13.89 12.63
N ALA A 80 13.17 14.72 11.77
CA ALA A 80 12.25 14.26 10.72
C ALA A 80 12.97 13.60 9.52
N ARG A 81 14.14 14.10 9.10
CA ARG A 81 14.80 13.67 7.84
C ARG A 81 15.65 12.41 7.99
N ALA A 82 16.09 12.08 9.19
CA ALA A 82 16.93 10.90 9.48
C ALA A 82 16.17 9.55 9.46
N ILE A 83 14.83 9.59 9.39
CA ILE A 83 13.98 8.38 9.38
C ILE A 83 13.68 7.94 7.94
N GLU A 84 13.35 8.87 7.03
CA GLU A 84 12.93 8.57 5.66
C GLU A 84 14.02 7.94 4.77
N GLN A 85 15.30 8.16 5.06
CA GLN A 85 16.39 7.67 4.21
C GLN A 85 16.74 6.19 4.44
N ARG A 86 16.35 5.61 5.59
CA ARG A 86 16.69 4.24 6.00
C ARG A 86 16.33 3.14 4.99
N PRO A 87 15.11 3.08 4.40
CA PRO A 87 14.76 2.02 3.45
C PRO A 87 15.61 2.01 2.18
N LEU A 88 16.01 3.20 1.67
CA LEU A 88 16.83 3.31 0.46
C LEU A 88 18.25 2.74 0.65
N LEU A 89 18.86 2.92 1.83
CA LEU A 89 20.15 2.30 2.14
C LEU A 89 20.04 0.76 2.19
N VAL A 90 18.96 0.22 2.76
CA VAL A 90 18.75 -1.24 2.85
C VAL A 90 18.57 -1.83 1.44
N ALA A 91 17.71 -1.24 0.61
CA ALA A 91 17.53 -1.65 -0.77
C ALA A 91 18.84 -1.62 -1.58
N ALA A 92 19.65 -0.56 -1.45
CA ALA A 92 20.95 -0.45 -2.12
C ALA A 92 21.98 -1.48 -1.62
N ARG A 93 21.93 -1.91 -0.36
CA ARG A 93 22.79 -2.99 0.18
C ARG A 93 22.38 -4.35 -0.40
N ILE A 94 21.08 -4.67 -0.42
CA ILE A 94 20.55 -5.92 -0.99
C ILE A 94 20.92 -6.01 -2.47
N LEU A 95 20.70 -4.93 -3.24
CA LEU A 95 20.99 -4.90 -4.67
C LEU A 95 22.48 -5.13 -4.98
N ARG A 96 23.41 -4.60 -4.16
CA ARG A 96 24.85 -4.89 -4.32
C ARG A 96 25.20 -6.32 -3.95
N PHE A 97 24.60 -6.88 -2.90
CA PHE A 97 24.81 -8.28 -2.53
C PHE A 97 24.41 -9.22 -3.67
N VAL A 98 23.23 -9.01 -4.27
CA VAL A 98 22.80 -9.73 -5.48
C VAL A 98 23.76 -9.48 -6.65
N GLY A 99 24.19 -8.24 -6.88
CA GLY A 99 25.16 -7.90 -7.93
C GLY A 99 26.50 -8.64 -7.78
N TYR A 100 27.03 -8.78 -6.56
CA TYR A 100 28.25 -9.56 -6.32
C TYR A 100 28.06 -11.06 -6.58
N ILE A 101 26.90 -11.63 -6.23
CA ILE A 101 26.56 -13.03 -6.55
C ILE A 101 26.53 -13.24 -8.07
N VAL A 102 25.92 -12.33 -8.83
CA VAL A 102 25.87 -12.41 -10.31
C VAL A 102 27.27 -12.36 -10.92
N VAL A 103 28.12 -11.42 -10.50
CA VAL A 103 29.51 -11.32 -10.99
C VAL A 103 30.31 -12.58 -10.64
N LEU A 104 30.14 -13.12 -9.43
CA LEU A 104 30.78 -14.37 -9.00
C LEU A 104 30.35 -15.57 -9.84
N LEU A 105 29.04 -15.75 -10.08
CA LEU A 105 28.53 -16.87 -10.88
C LEU A 105 29.02 -16.82 -12.34
N ILE A 106 29.05 -15.63 -12.95
CA ILE A 106 29.60 -15.47 -14.31
C ILE A 106 31.09 -15.80 -14.34
N ALA A 107 31.86 -15.33 -13.35
CA ALA A 107 33.29 -15.64 -13.23
C ALA A 107 33.53 -17.17 -13.12
N LEU A 108 32.83 -17.85 -12.21
CA LEU A 108 32.92 -19.30 -12.01
C LEU A 108 32.60 -20.07 -13.30
N ASN A 109 31.58 -19.65 -14.04
CA ASN A 109 31.22 -20.24 -15.33
C ASN A 109 32.37 -20.10 -16.36
N THR A 110 33.05 -18.96 -16.41
CA THR A 110 34.22 -18.77 -17.30
C THR A 110 35.44 -19.59 -16.87
N PHE A 111 35.56 -19.92 -15.58
CA PHE A 111 36.53 -20.90 -15.06
C PHE A 111 36.16 -22.36 -15.36
N ASN A 112 35.11 -22.64 -16.14
CA ASN A 112 34.61 -23.98 -16.45
C ASN A 112 34.08 -24.77 -15.24
N ILE A 113 33.85 -24.10 -14.11
CA ILE A 113 33.26 -24.69 -12.91
C ILE A 113 31.76 -24.90 -13.18
N ASN A 114 31.22 -26.05 -12.78
CA ASN A 114 29.80 -26.35 -12.99
C ASN A 114 28.91 -25.46 -12.11
N VAL A 115 28.48 -24.33 -12.68
CA VAL A 115 27.54 -23.40 -12.04
C VAL A 115 26.10 -23.92 -12.02
N GLN A 116 25.75 -24.97 -12.76
CA GLN A 116 24.37 -25.51 -12.76
C GLN A 116 23.99 -26.02 -11.37
N SER A 117 24.89 -26.75 -10.70
CA SER A 117 24.66 -27.22 -9.32
C SER A 117 24.46 -26.08 -8.33
N LEU A 118 25.22 -24.98 -8.49
CA LEU A 118 25.08 -23.77 -7.67
C LEU A 118 23.76 -23.03 -7.97
N LEU A 119 23.34 -22.99 -9.24
CA LEU A 119 22.07 -22.39 -9.65
C LEU A 119 20.87 -23.19 -9.14
N VAL A 120 20.94 -24.52 -9.13
CA VAL A 120 19.88 -25.40 -8.56
C VAL A 120 19.76 -25.17 -7.05
N GLY A 121 20.87 -25.20 -6.31
CA GLY A 121 20.88 -24.89 -4.87
C GLY A 121 20.41 -23.47 -4.57
N GLY A 122 20.88 -22.49 -5.34
CA GLY A 122 20.49 -21.09 -5.24
C GLY A 122 19.01 -20.83 -5.57
N ALA A 123 18.43 -21.57 -6.53
CA ALA A 123 17.01 -21.50 -6.84
C ALA A 123 16.16 -22.00 -5.66
N LEU A 124 16.51 -23.15 -5.07
CA LEU A 124 15.84 -23.66 -3.87
C LEU A 124 15.94 -22.66 -2.69
N THR A 125 17.13 -22.12 -2.43
CA THR A 125 17.32 -21.08 -1.41
C THR A 125 16.50 -19.83 -1.72
N GLY A 126 16.43 -19.41 -2.99
CA GLY A 126 15.63 -18.28 -3.44
C GLY A 126 14.13 -18.47 -3.22
N VAL A 127 13.60 -19.68 -3.45
CA VAL A 127 12.20 -20.03 -3.15
C VAL A 127 11.92 -19.93 -1.65
N ILE A 128 12.78 -20.51 -0.81
CA ILE A 128 12.62 -20.46 0.67
C ILE A 128 12.66 -19.02 1.18
N LEU A 129 13.61 -18.21 0.72
CA LEU A 129 13.70 -16.78 1.06
C LEU A 129 12.49 -15.99 0.53
N GLY A 130 11.99 -16.32 -0.67
CA GLY A 130 10.80 -15.70 -1.25
C GLY A 130 9.54 -15.96 -0.44
N ILE A 131 9.33 -17.21 0.02
CA ILE A 131 8.23 -17.58 0.92
C ILE A 131 8.36 -16.85 2.26
N ALA A 132 9.56 -16.80 2.85
CA ALA A 132 9.79 -16.05 4.08
C ALA A 132 9.53 -14.54 3.94
N ALA A 133 9.80 -13.96 2.76
CA ALA A 133 9.55 -12.55 2.45
C ALA A 133 8.12 -12.24 1.96
N GLN A 134 7.29 -13.26 1.71
CA GLN A 134 5.99 -13.13 1.04
C GLN A 134 5.04 -12.16 1.75
N SER A 135 4.97 -12.22 3.09
CA SER A 135 4.13 -11.34 3.90
C SER A 135 4.56 -9.87 3.83
N THR A 136 5.87 -9.61 3.90
CA THR A 136 6.46 -8.27 3.76
C THR A 136 6.17 -7.71 2.37
N LEU A 137 6.42 -8.50 1.32
CA LEU A 137 6.24 -8.05 -0.06
C LEU A 137 4.77 -7.79 -0.39
N SER A 138 3.86 -8.63 0.12
CA SER A 138 2.41 -8.43 0.01
C SER A 138 1.95 -7.11 0.64
N ASN A 139 2.42 -6.78 1.84
CA ASN A 139 2.09 -5.50 2.49
C ASN A 139 2.60 -4.29 1.71
N LEU A 140 3.80 -4.37 1.13
CA LEU A 140 4.36 -3.28 0.31
C LEU A 140 3.57 -3.06 -0.99
N PHE A 141 3.19 -4.13 -1.69
CA PHE A 141 2.34 -4.01 -2.89
C PHE A 141 0.93 -3.52 -2.56
N ALA A 142 0.33 -4.01 -1.48
CA ALA A 142 -0.96 -3.52 -1.00
C ALA A 142 -0.91 -2.03 -0.63
N GLY A 143 0.14 -1.58 0.05
CA GLY A 143 0.35 -0.16 0.35
C GLY A 143 0.49 0.69 -0.91
N LEU A 144 1.26 0.23 -1.89
CA LEU A 144 1.38 0.90 -3.20
C LEU A 144 0.01 1.03 -3.91
N LEU A 145 -0.80 -0.03 -3.90
CA LEU A 145 -2.14 -0.01 -4.48
C LEU A 145 -3.09 0.93 -3.73
N LEU A 146 -3.13 0.90 -2.39
CA LEU A 146 -3.94 1.80 -1.58
C LEU A 146 -3.56 3.28 -1.82
N LEU A 147 -2.26 3.60 -1.87
CA LEU A 147 -1.77 4.96 -2.12
C LEU A 147 -2.05 5.47 -3.55
N THR A 148 -2.08 4.55 -4.53
CA THR A 148 -2.28 4.86 -5.96
C THR A 148 -3.76 4.94 -6.33
N LEU A 149 -4.56 3.94 -5.94
CA LEU A 149 -5.99 3.85 -6.28
C LEU A 149 -6.86 4.66 -5.32
N ARG A 150 -6.39 4.93 -4.09
CA ARG A 150 -7.08 5.70 -3.05
C ARG A 150 -8.56 5.34 -2.88
N PRO A 151 -8.90 4.06 -2.62
CA PRO A 151 -10.30 3.64 -2.39
C PRO A 151 -10.93 4.35 -1.19
N PHE A 152 -10.11 4.87 -0.27
CA PHE A 152 -10.46 5.77 0.81
C PHE A 152 -9.26 6.70 1.10
N THR A 153 -9.50 7.79 1.82
CA THR A 153 -8.50 8.81 2.14
C THR A 153 -8.34 9.01 3.65
N VAL A 154 -7.18 9.54 4.05
CA VAL A 154 -6.90 9.94 5.44
C VAL A 154 -7.93 10.99 5.87
N GLY A 155 -8.52 10.81 7.06
CA GLY A 155 -9.62 11.61 7.60
C GLY A 155 -11.00 10.99 7.41
N GLN A 156 -11.18 9.99 6.54
CA GLN A 156 -12.46 9.29 6.41
C GLN A 156 -12.65 8.25 7.52
N LYS A 157 -13.91 8.07 7.95
CA LYS A 157 -14.31 6.96 8.81
C LYS A 157 -14.56 5.73 7.94
N ILE A 158 -13.93 4.62 8.26
CA ILE A 158 -14.10 3.35 7.55
C ILE A 158 -14.49 2.23 8.52
N SER A 159 -15.29 1.28 8.04
CA SER A 159 -15.49 -0.02 8.67
C SER A 159 -14.79 -1.09 7.84
N PHE A 160 -14.10 -1.99 8.52
CA PHE A 160 -13.16 -2.95 7.96
C PHE A 160 -13.49 -4.34 8.49
N ARG A 161 -13.77 -5.28 7.57
CA ARG A 161 -14.01 -6.69 7.91
C ARG A 161 -12.97 -7.58 7.24
N SER A 162 -12.01 -8.07 8.03
CA SER A 162 -10.98 -8.99 7.53
C SER A 162 -11.32 -10.44 7.84
N SER A 163 -11.19 -11.31 6.84
CA SER A 163 -11.08 -12.75 7.07
C SER A 163 -9.79 -13.13 7.80
N PHE A 164 -8.76 -12.26 7.81
CA PHE A 164 -7.46 -12.53 8.42
C PHE A 164 -7.45 -12.30 9.94
N PHE A 165 -8.32 -11.42 10.44
CA PHE A 165 -8.47 -11.08 11.86
C PHE A 165 -9.87 -11.40 12.37
N SER A 166 -10.19 -12.70 12.37
CA SER A 166 -11.28 -13.30 13.17
C SER A 166 -12.70 -12.73 12.92
N SER A 167 -13.02 -12.27 11.71
CA SER A 167 -14.35 -11.74 11.32
C SER A 167 -14.88 -10.56 12.17
N VAL A 168 -14.05 -9.98 13.04
CA VAL A 168 -14.40 -8.79 13.82
C VAL A 168 -14.38 -7.58 12.91
N GLU A 169 -15.44 -6.77 13.00
CA GLU A 169 -15.53 -5.52 12.26
C GLU A 169 -14.87 -4.40 13.05
N TYR A 170 -13.77 -3.85 12.52
CA TYR A 170 -13.09 -2.70 13.09
C TYR A 170 -13.60 -1.44 12.42
N THR A 171 -14.08 -0.48 13.20
CA THR A 171 -14.57 0.81 12.69
C THR A 171 -13.74 1.94 13.28
N GLY A 172 -13.24 2.84 12.45
CA GLY A 172 -12.39 3.94 12.93
C GLY A 172 -12.11 4.99 11.86
N VAL A 173 -11.52 6.10 12.26
CA VAL A 173 -11.06 7.16 11.35
C VAL A 173 -9.64 6.85 10.89
N VAL A 174 -9.38 6.85 9.58
CA VAL A 174 -8.02 6.69 9.05
C VAL A 174 -7.19 7.92 9.42
N ILE A 175 -6.15 7.75 10.23
CA ILE A 175 -5.28 8.85 10.67
C ILE A 175 -3.95 8.91 9.92
N ASP A 176 -3.48 7.77 9.39
CA ASP A 176 -2.24 7.69 8.62
C ASP A 176 -2.27 6.47 7.67
N MET A 177 -1.55 6.56 6.55
CA MET A 177 -1.39 5.48 5.58
C MET A 177 0.05 5.45 5.07
N ASN A 178 0.80 4.47 5.55
CA ASN A 178 2.18 4.22 5.20
C ASN A 178 2.31 3.05 4.22
N TRP A 179 3.52 2.85 3.67
CA TRP A 179 3.80 1.81 2.67
C TRP A 179 3.56 0.37 3.18
N TYR A 180 3.58 0.14 4.50
CA TYR A 180 3.40 -1.17 5.11
C TYR A 180 2.11 -1.30 5.96
N TYR A 181 1.71 -0.22 6.64
CA TYR A 181 0.56 -0.21 7.55
C TYR A 181 -0.38 0.97 7.27
N THR A 182 -1.67 0.75 7.45
CA THR A 182 -2.70 1.79 7.59
C THR A 182 -3.04 1.92 9.07
N VAL A 183 -3.12 3.14 9.58
CA VAL A 183 -3.43 3.40 10.99
C VAL A 183 -4.83 4.01 11.10
N ILE A 184 -5.70 3.33 11.86
CA ILE A 184 -7.03 3.83 12.20
C ILE A 184 -7.09 4.20 13.67
N LYS A 185 -7.94 5.17 14.00
CA LYS A 185 -8.24 5.58 15.38
C LYS A 185 -9.68 5.24 15.71
N ASP A 186 -9.87 4.43 16.74
CA ASP A 186 -11.18 4.04 17.28
C ASP A 186 -11.23 4.36 18.78
N GLN A 187 -12.24 5.14 19.20
CA GLN A 187 -12.46 5.56 20.59
C GLN A 187 -11.18 6.01 21.35
N GLY A 188 -10.27 6.68 20.65
CA GLY A 188 -9.00 7.18 21.19
C GLY A 188 -7.82 6.21 21.10
N ARG A 189 -8.04 4.93 20.78
CA ARG A 189 -6.99 3.91 20.55
C ARG A 189 -6.55 3.91 19.10
N GLU A 190 -5.25 3.72 18.86
CA GLU A 190 -4.69 3.54 17.51
C GLU A 190 -4.51 2.06 17.19
N VAL A 191 -5.01 1.64 16.03
CA VAL A 191 -4.88 0.27 15.52
C VAL A 191 -4.08 0.31 14.21
N LYS A 192 -2.98 -0.44 14.17
CA LYS A 192 -2.09 -0.53 13.00
C LYS A 192 -2.42 -1.79 12.21
N LEU A 193 -3.06 -1.61 11.06
CA LEU A 193 -3.51 -2.70 10.19
C LEU A 193 -2.48 -2.95 9.08
N PRO A 194 -2.01 -4.20 8.86
CA PRO A 194 -1.15 -4.53 7.73
C PRO A 194 -1.88 -4.24 6.41
N ASN A 195 -1.26 -3.51 5.49
CA ASN A 195 -1.91 -3.10 4.23
C ASN A 195 -2.43 -4.30 3.42
N ALA A 196 -1.76 -5.45 3.47
CA ALA A 196 -2.22 -6.68 2.81
C ALA A 196 -3.55 -7.20 3.37
N ALA A 197 -3.82 -6.98 4.66
CA ALA A 197 -5.12 -7.30 5.26
C ALA A 197 -6.18 -6.25 4.90
N VAL A 198 -5.77 -4.99 4.71
CA VAL A 198 -6.64 -3.86 4.33
C VAL A 198 -7.18 -4.00 2.90
N ILE A 199 -6.30 -4.21 1.92
CA ILE A 199 -6.68 -4.22 0.49
C ILE A 199 -7.63 -5.38 0.11
N VAL A 200 -7.59 -6.52 0.82
CA VAL A 200 -8.40 -7.71 0.53
C VAL A 200 -9.75 -7.76 1.27
N SER A 201 -10.08 -6.71 2.02
CA SER A 201 -11.27 -6.65 2.85
C SER A 201 -12.45 -5.96 2.17
N ALA A 202 -13.65 -6.20 2.70
CA ALA A 202 -14.74 -5.26 2.52
C ALA A 202 -14.43 -4.01 3.38
N VAL A 203 -14.16 -2.88 2.71
CA VAL A 203 -14.05 -1.56 3.33
C VAL A 203 -15.33 -0.78 3.01
N VAL A 204 -16.09 -0.44 4.06
CA VAL A 204 -17.23 0.47 3.95
C VAL A 204 -16.73 1.86 4.33
N VAL A 205 -16.79 2.81 3.39
CA VAL A 205 -16.45 4.22 3.64
C VAL A 205 -17.70 4.93 4.14
N HIS A 206 -17.70 5.33 5.41
CA HIS A 206 -18.77 6.13 5.99
C HIS A 206 -18.57 7.57 5.54
N HIS A 207 -19.22 7.92 4.44
CA HIS A 207 -19.29 9.30 3.99
C HIS A 207 -20.10 10.11 5.00
N SER A 208 -19.60 11.28 5.42
CA SER A 208 -20.30 12.20 6.34
C SER A 208 -21.54 12.87 5.71
N GLN A 209 -22.02 12.37 4.57
CA GLN A 209 -23.10 12.91 3.74
C GLN A 209 -24.06 11.78 3.29
N GLU A 210 -24.30 10.79 4.14
CA GLU A 210 -25.41 9.85 3.93
C GLU A 210 -26.60 10.34 4.77
N ASP A 211 -27.68 10.74 4.09
CA ASP A 211 -28.88 11.26 4.73
C ASP A 211 -29.47 10.19 5.66
N GLN A 212 -29.63 10.53 6.95
CA GLN A 212 -30.07 9.55 7.94
C GLN A 212 -31.59 9.38 7.89
N LYS A 213 -32.01 8.21 7.42
CA LYS A 213 -33.41 7.82 7.39
C LYS A 213 -33.86 7.34 8.77
N PHE A 214 -34.96 7.88 9.26
CA PHE A 214 -35.59 7.41 10.49
C PHE A 214 -37.10 7.20 10.27
N THR A 215 -37.61 6.11 10.82
CA THR A 215 -39.04 5.76 10.76
C THR A 215 -39.67 6.01 12.11
N PHE A 216 -40.80 6.72 12.15
CA PHE A 216 -41.64 6.84 13.35
C PHE A 216 -43.09 6.48 13.06
N ALA A 217 -43.83 6.14 14.12
CA ALA A 217 -45.25 5.81 14.04
C ALA A 217 -46.10 7.07 14.23
N VAL A 218 -47.05 7.30 13.34
CA VAL A 218 -48.00 8.42 13.38
C VAL A 218 -49.40 7.85 13.66
N PRO A 219 -50.13 8.33 14.68
CA PRO A 219 -51.52 7.94 14.92
C PRO A 219 -52.44 8.28 13.74
N LEU A 220 -53.48 7.47 13.50
CA LEU A 220 -54.45 7.68 12.40
C LEU A 220 -55.26 8.99 12.49
N THR A 221 -55.21 9.71 13.61
CA THR A 221 -55.89 11.02 13.79
C THR A 221 -55.20 12.16 13.03
N LEU A 222 -53.95 11.99 12.57
CA LEU A 222 -53.19 13.01 11.86
C LEU A 222 -53.28 12.86 10.33
N THR A 223 -53.72 13.91 9.65
CA THR A 223 -53.68 13.99 8.18
C THR A 223 -52.27 14.27 7.68
N LEU A 224 -51.99 13.81 6.45
CA LEU A 224 -50.66 13.95 5.83
C LEU A 224 -50.22 15.42 5.67
N ASP A 225 -51.17 16.31 5.43
CA ASP A 225 -50.94 17.74 5.27
C ASP A 225 -50.48 18.39 6.59
N SER A 226 -51.16 18.07 7.70
CA SER A 226 -50.79 18.54 9.04
C SER A 226 -49.43 18.01 9.50
N LEU A 227 -49.09 16.76 9.15
CA LEU A 227 -47.76 16.20 9.38
C LEU A 227 -46.69 16.96 8.60
N THR A 228 -46.94 17.23 7.32
CA THR A 228 -46.01 17.93 6.41
C THR A 228 -45.78 19.37 6.87
N GLU A 229 -46.83 20.07 7.31
CA GLU A 229 -46.70 21.42 7.87
C GLU A 229 -45.92 21.41 9.19
N THR A 230 -46.15 20.43 10.06
CA THR A 230 -45.41 20.28 11.33
C THR A 230 -43.92 19.99 11.08
N LEU A 231 -43.61 19.09 10.14
CA LEU A 231 -42.24 18.82 9.68
C LEU A 231 -41.55 20.10 9.16
N LYS A 232 -42.29 20.92 8.39
CA LYS A 232 -41.79 22.20 7.86
C LYS A 232 -41.57 23.25 8.95
N ARG A 233 -42.43 23.31 9.97
CA ARG A 233 -42.27 24.19 11.15
C ARG A 233 -41.08 23.77 12.03
N VAL A 234 -40.89 22.48 12.27
CA VAL A 234 -39.83 21.95 13.15
C VAL A 234 -38.44 21.94 12.49
N SER A 235 -38.36 21.55 11.21
CA SER A 235 -37.06 21.48 10.49
C SER A 235 -36.71 22.75 9.71
N GLY A 236 -37.65 23.68 9.53
CA GLY A 236 -37.48 24.90 8.74
C GLY A 236 -37.41 24.67 7.22
N ARG A 237 -37.56 23.43 6.73
CA ARG A 237 -37.48 23.04 5.32
C ARG A 237 -38.50 21.93 5.02
N GLU A 238 -38.72 21.65 3.74
CA GLU A 238 -39.47 20.46 3.33
C GLU A 238 -38.52 19.25 3.29
N LEU A 239 -38.80 18.25 4.13
CA LEU A 239 -38.06 17.00 4.19
C LEU A 239 -38.77 15.94 3.32
N PRO A 240 -38.05 15.18 2.48
CA PRO A 240 -38.67 14.12 1.70
C PRO A 240 -39.11 12.97 2.61
N THR A 241 -40.42 12.80 2.72
CA THR A 241 -41.08 11.76 3.52
C THR A 241 -41.64 10.65 2.65
N ARG A 242 -41.51 9.40 3.08
CA ARG A 242 -42.11 8.23 2.43
C ARG A 242 -42.93 7.44 3.45
N ILE A 243 -44.16 7.10 3.10
CA ILE A 243 -44.96 6.15 3.90
C ILE A 243 -44.42 4.75 3.59
N THR A 244 -44.00 4.03 4.62
CA THR A 244 -43.31 2.73 4.46
C THR A 244 -44.23 1.56 4.82
N ASP A 245 -45.13 1.74 5.78
CA ASP A 245 -46.05 0.68 6.22
C ASP A 245 -47.38 1.23 6.78
N LEU A 246 -48.46 0.44 6.65
CA LEU A 246 -49.82 0.75 7.10
C LEU A 246 -50.24 -0.26 8.18
N SER A 247 -50.30 0.18 9.44
CA SER A 247 -50.84 -0.61 10.55
C SER A 247 -52.30 -0.24 10.82
N SER A 248 -53.06 -1.18 11.41
CA SER A 248 -54.40 -0.90 11.97
C SER A 248 -54.39 0.10 13.15
N SER A 249 -53.21 0.49 13.64
CA SER A 249 -53.01 1.46 14.72
C SER A 249 -52.26 2.74 14.33
N GLY A 250 -51.79 2.87 13.08
CA GLY A 250 -51.10 4.07 12.60
C GLY A 250 -50.34 3.90 11.30
N TYR A 251 -49.77 4.99 10.79
CA TYR A 251 -48.92 5.02 9.60
C TYR A 251 -47.45 5.12 9.99
N HIS A 252 -46.58 4.33 9.36
CA HIS A 252 -45.13 4.46 9.53
C HIS A 252 -44.55 5.36 8.43
N VAL A 253 -43.96 6.49 8.84
CA VAL A 253 -43.34 7.47 7.93
C VAL A 253 -41.82 7.41 8.09
N GLU A 254 -41.13 7.05 7.01
CA GLU A 254 -39.68 7.25 6.84
C GLU A 254 -39.43 8.72 6.47
N VAL A 255 -38.70 9.43 7.31
CA VAL A 255 -38.22 10.79 7.03
C VAL A 255 -36.72 10.73 6.77
N THR A 256 -36.31 11.33 5.66
CA THR A 256 -34.90 11.43 5.28
C THR A 256 -34.31 12.70 5.91
N CYS A 257 -33.46 12.55 6.93
CA CYS A 257 -32.80 13.67 7.60
C CYS A 257 -31.54 14.10 6.84
N PRO A 258 -31.43 15.37 6.41
CA PRO A 258 -30.18 15.89 5.87
C PRO A 258 -29.09 15.90 6.96
N ALA A 259 -27.84 15.73 6.52
CA ALA A 259 -26.68 15.53 7.40
C ALA A 259 -26.29 16.74 8.28
N ASP A 260 -26.94 17.91 8.11
CA ASP A 260 -26.76 19.11 8.94
C ASP A 260 -27.56 19.09 10.25
N VAL A 261 -28.57 18.21 10.37
CA VAL A 261 -29.44 18.10 11.55
C VAL A 261 -29.14 16.82 12.34
N ARG A 262 -29.05 16.93 13.68
CA ARG A 262 -28.91 15.73 14.54
C ARG A 262 -30.22 14.94 14.58
N PRO A 263 -30.22 13.65 14.18
CA PRO A 263 -31.44 12.86 14.02
C PRO A 263 -32.17 12.64 15.35
N ASP A 264 -31.44 12.49 16.47
CA ASP A 264 -32.05 12.28 17.79
C ASP A 264 -32.86 13.50 18.25
N LEU A 265 -32.35 14.71 18.02
CA LEU A 265 -33.03 15.96 18.37
C LEU A 265 -34.27 16.17 17.47
N LEU A 266 -34.14 15.91 16.17
CA LEU A 266 -35.26 15.98 15.24
C LEU A 266 -36.34 14.95 15.59
N ARG A 267 -35.95 13.71 15.94
CA ARG A 267 -36.87 12.65 16.37
C ARG A 267 -37.59 13.02 17.66
N CYS A 268 -36.90 13.55 18.66
CA CYS A 268 -37.54 14.01 19.90
C CYS A 268 -38.54 15.14 19.62
N ALA A 269 -38.14 16.17 18.87
CA ALA A 269 -39.03 17.30 18.53
C ALA A 269 -40.26 16.87 17.72
N LEU A 270 -40.13 15.89 16.81
CA LEU A 270 -41.26 15.36 16.04
C LEU A 270 -42.18 14.46 16.87
N LEU A 271 -41.65 13.68 17.81
CA LEU A 271 -42.47 12.90 18.74
C LEU A 271 -43.24 13.81 19.71
N GLU A 272 -42.61 14.88 20.19
CA GLU A 272 -43.25 15.88 21.04
C GLU A 272 -44.36 16.63 20.28
N ALA A 273 -44.08 17.12 19.07
CA ALA A 273 -45.06 17.81 18.24
C ALA A 273 -46.23 16.92 17.79
N THR A 274 -45.99 15.66 17.43
CA THR A 274 -47.08 14.73 17.07
C THR A 274 -47.90 14.26 18.27
N SER A 275 -47.30 14.16 19.46
CA SER A 275 -48.03 13.86 20.70
C SER A 275 -48.94 15.02 21.15
N ALA A 276 -48.50 16.26 20.99
CA ALA A 276 -49.31 17.45 21.30
C ALA A 276 -50.54 17.55 20.38
N LEU A 277 -50.34 17.38 19.07
CA LEU A 277 -51.44 17.40 18.10
C LEU A 277 -52.46 16.26 18.31
N GLY A 278 -52.02 15.11 18.82
CA GLY A 278 -52.89 13.99 19.17
C GLY A 278 -53.72 14.17 20.44
N GLN A 279 -53.56 15.28 21.17
CA GLN A 279 -54.37 15.62 22.36
C GLN A 279 -55.38 16.77 22.12
N GLU A 280 -55.30 17.47 20.98
CA GLU A 280 -56.25 18.54 20.61
C GLU A 280 -57.42 18.05 19.73
N SER A 281 -57.48 16.76 19.39
CA SER A 281 -58.49 16.13 18.50
C SER A 281 -59.51 15.26 19.25
#